data_AF-A0A2E8WXB4-F1
#
_entry.id   AF-A0A2E8WXB4-F1
#
_cell.length_a   1.000
_cell.length_b   1.000
_cell.length_c   1.000
_cell.angle_alpha   90.00
_cell.angle_beta   90.00
_cell.angle_gamma   90.00
#
_symmetry.space_group_name_H-M   'P 1'
#
loop_
_entity.id
_entity.type
_entity.pdbx_description
1 polymer ?
#
loop_
_entity_poly.entity_id
_entity_poly.type
_entity_poly.pdbx_seq_one_letter_code
_entity_poly.pdbx_strand_id
1 'polypeptide(L)'
;MKKFLTLVFGLLAVCQVDAQVRYLNEVFSDVEVTSNVVYGENVTVLPLLQGAAPAAQPLVCDIYEPAGDTETARPLIIYIHTGNFLPQYLNGSAVGTKTDSVAVELCSRYAKMGYVVASIDYRAGWNPTAATQSDRTFQLINAAYRGVQDARTAVRYFRMTDDVMGNPYGIDPDMIGYFGEGTGGYVSYAASTISDYNDIILDDNGLPIAKFWTGTPGAEDYIPMVIEAVNGDPEAITDGYAPAGIFGPDPVQLCIANHPGYSSEVSFQINLGGALGDLNWLDAGDPAMISFQCPADQFAPYTTGVLVVPTTNENVVEVSGAFDIHSEINAQADPNNNATYQALGLTDVFSAQALANGNMGMDGLYPVKNDYVNGQPTQPFDGAPWQWWDVAMTEMVDAANGTSIAATQLTLNPNMGPLEGRAYCDTIMGYSAPRLAALLGLASAGPGCTDSDACNYN
;
A
#
# COMPACT_ATOMS: atom_id res chain seq x y z
N MET A 1 -7.90 1.68 80.25
CA MET A 1 -6.80 1.90 79.29
C MET A 1 -6.42 0.60 78.61
N LYS A 2 -6.97 0.29 77.44
CA LYS A 2 -6.37 -0.62 76.45
C LYS A 2 -6.74 -0.07 75.08
N LYS A 3 -5.72 0.37 74.34
CA LYS A 3 -5.81 0.97 73.00
C LYS A 3 -5.98 -0.16 71.98
N PHE A 4 -6.99 -0.06 71.12
CA PHE A 4 -6.98 -0.74 69.82
C PHE A 4 -7.37 0.30 68.78
N LEU A 5 -6.35 0.75 68.05
CA LEU A 5 -6.46 1.61 66.88
C LEU A 5 -6.64 0.66 65.69
N THR A 6 -7.84 0.54 65.15
CA THR A 6 -8.07 -0.21 63.92
C THR A 6 -8.00 0.76 62.76
N LEU A 7 -6.85 0.78 62.10
CA LEU A 7 -6.61 1.52 60.86
C LEU A 7 -7.20 0.69 59.71
N VAL A 8 -8.31 1.15 59.13
CA VAL A 8 -8.86 0.58 57.90
C VAL A 8 -8.11 1.20 56.73
N PHE A 9 -7.13 0.48 56.18
CA PHE A 9 -6.58 0.76 54.86
C PHE A 9 -7.57 0.22 53.82
N GLY A 10 -8.37 1.11 53.23
CA GLY A 10 -9.11 0.79 52.01
C GLY A 10 -8.14 0.81 50.83
N LEU A 11 -7.84 -0.37 50.27
CA LEU A 11 -7.30 -0.47 48.92
C LEU A 11 -8.41 -0.06 47.94
N LEU A 12 -8.40 1.20 47.51
CA LEU A 12 -9.01 1.59 46.25
C LEU A 12 -8.04 1.15 45.16
N ALA A 13 -8.27 -0.04 44.60
CA ALA A 13 -7.74 -0.36 43.28
C ALA A 13 -8.48 0.54 42.29
N VAL A 14 -7.83 1.61 41.86
CA VAL A 14 -8.27 2.37 40.69
C VAL A 14 -7.96 1.46 39.51
N CYS A 15 -8.95 0.71 39.05
CA CYS A 15 -8.91 0.18 37.69
C CYS A 15 -9.01 1.41 36.78
N GLN A 16 -7.89 1.89 36.26
CA GLN A 16 -7.92 2.72 35.07
C GLN A 16 -8.48 1.83 33.96
N VAL A 17 -9.76 2.05 33.64
CA VAL A 17 -10.34 1.57 32.40
C VAL A 17 -9.83 2.55 31.36
N ASP A 18 -8.82 2.17 30.59
CA ASP A 18 -8.49 2.92 29.38
C ASP A 18 -9.74 2.88 28.49
N ALA A 19 -10.36 4.04 28.32
CA ALA A 19 -11.49 4.17 27.41
C ALA A 19 -10.93 3.94 26.00
N GLN A 20 -11.26 2.82 25.38
CA GLN A 20 -10.88 2.56 24.00
C GLN A 20 -11.51 3.63 23.10
N VAL A 21 -10.68 4.27 22.26
CA VAL A 21 -11.11 5.34 21.36
C VAL A 21 -11.28 4.76 19.96
N ARG A 22 -12.46 4.96 19.37
CA ARG A 22 -12.74 4.61 17.98
C ARG A 22 -11.69 5.25 17.05
N TYR A 23 -11.33 4.55 15.98
CA TYR A 23 -10.28 4.89 15.01
C TYR A 23 -8.84 4.85 15.53
N LEU A 24 -8.64 4.63 16.84
CA LEU A 24 -7.33 4.44 17.49
C LEU A 24 -7.16 3.04 18.08
N ASN A 25 -8.24 2.42 18.55
CA ASN A 25 -8.23 1.12 19.19
C ASN A 25 -9.29 0.20 18.57
N GLU A 26 -9.07 -1.11 18.65
CA GLU A 26 -10.10 -2.10 18.30
C GLU A 26 -11.23 -2.02 19.32
N VAL A 27 -12.36 -1.42 18.91
CA VAL A 27 -13.57 -1.25 19.74
C VAL A 27 -14.68 -2.22 19.35
N PHE A 28 -14.60 -2.83 18.16
CA PHE A 28 -15.50 -3.87 17.69
C PHE A 28 -14.85 -5.25 17.84
N SER A 29 -15.63 -6.26 18.23
CA SER A 29 -15.13 -7.64 18.40
C SER A 29 -14.99 -8.41 17.09
N ASP A 30 -15.84 -8.07 16.10
CA ASP A 30 -16.07 -8.85 14.90
C ASP A 30 -16.16 -7.95 13.65
N VAL A 31 -15.98 -8.56 12.48
CA VAL A 31 -15.96 -7.91 11.17
C VAL A 31 -16.88 -8.68 10.23
N GLU A 32 -17.67 -7.96 9.45
CA GLU A 32 -18.43 -8.48 8.32
C GLU A 32 -17.59 -8.33 7.05
N VAL A 33 -17.49 -9.40 6.25
CA VAL A 33 -16.72 -9.39 5.00
C VAL A 33 -17.64 -9.70 3.83
N THR A 34 -17.77 -8.76 2.91
CA THR A 34 -18.46 -8.96 1.63
C THR A 34 -17.42 -9.17 0.54
N SER A 35 -17.30 -10.42 0.07
CA SER A 35 -16.27 -10.81 -0.89
C SER A 35 -16.65 -10.57 -2.35
N ASN A 36 -15.64 -10.30 -3.18
CA ASN A 36 -15.72 -10.18 -4.63
C ASN A 36 -16.77 -9.16 -5.12
N VAL A 37 -16.87 -8.02 -4.44
CA VAL A 37 -17.65 -6.87 -4.91
C VAL A 37 -16.97 -6.32 -6.15
N VAL A 38 -17.71 -6.22 -7.25
CA VAL A 38 -17.18 -5.67 -8.50
C VAL A 38 -17.15 -4.14 -8.39
N TYR A 39 -15.95 -3.55 -8.43
CA TYR A 39 -15.78 -2.10 -8.39
C TYR A 39 -15.49 -1.51 -9.78
N GLY A 40 -15.26 -2.34 -10.81
CA GLY A 40 -15.04 -1.88 -12.18
C GLY A 40 -14.84 -3.04 -13.16
N GLU A 41 -14.56 -2.74 -14.41
CA GLU A 41 -14.15 -3.70 -15.43
C GLU A 41 -13.05 -3.09 -16.28
N ASN A 42 -11.97 -3.83 -16.53
CA ASN A 42 -10.89 -3.33 -17.40
C ASN A 42 -10.14 -4.49 -18.08
N VAL A 43 -9.24 -4.18 -19.01
CA VAL A 43 -8.62 -5.20 -19.88
C VAL A 43 -7.34 -5.75 -19.26
N THR A 44 -7.28 -7.08 -19.08
CA THR A 44 -6.08 -7.82 -18.69
C THR A 44 -5.29 -8.29 -19.89
N VAL A 45 -3.96 -8.33 -19.73
CA VAL A 45 -3.03 -8.84 -20.75
C VAL A 45 -2.46 -10.22 -20.40
N LEU A 46 -2.83 -10.81 -19.25
CA LEU A 46 -2.41 -12.16 -18.85
C LEU A 46 -2.68 -13.25 -19.90
N PRO A 47 -3.79 -13.23 -20.67
CA PRO A 47 -4.02 -14.23 -21.73
C PRO A 47 -2.89 -14.30 -22.77
N LEU A 48 -2.10 -13.24 -22.95
CA LEU A 48 -0.94 -13.23 -23.85
C LEU A 48 0.11 -14.27 -23.47
N LEU A 49 0.24 -14.60 -22.18
CA LEU A 49 1.16 -15.65 -21.70
C LEU A 49 0.78 -17.04 -22.23
N GLN A 50 -0.46 -17.21 -22.68
CA GLN A 50 -0.99 -18.45 -23.26
C GLN A 50 -1.29 -18.29 -24.77
N GLY A 51 -0.82 -17.21 -25.40
CA GLY A 51 -1.02 -16.95 -26.82
C GLY A 51 -2.43 -16.48 -27.20
N ALA A 52 -3.23 -16.02 -26.23
CA ALA A 52 -4.55 -15.43 -26.46
C ALA A 52 -4.50 -13.90 -26.38
N ALA A 53 -5.44 -13.22 -27.04
CA ALA A 53 -5.53 -11.75 -27.03
C ALA A 53 -5.92 -11.20 -25.63
N PRO A 54 -5.60 -9.93 -25.34
CA PRO A 54 -6.12 -9.24 -24.15
C PRO A 54 -7.65 -9.35 -24.06
N ALA A 55 -8.18 -9.39 -22.84
CA ALA A 55 -9.61 -9.57 -22.59
C ALA A 55 -10.09 -8.74 -21.40
N ALA A 56 -11.36 -8.34 -21.42
CA ALA A 56 -12.00 -7.70 -20.28
C ALA A 56 -12.02 -8.64 -19.07
N GLN A 57 -11.77 -8.09 -17.89
CA GLN A 57 -11.81 -8.77 -16.61
C GLN A 57 -12.50 -7.86 -15.59
N PRO A 58 -13.42 -8.38 -14.76
CA PRO A 58 -13.98 -7.61 -13.66
C PRO A 58 -12.89 -7.30 -12.63
N LEU A 59 -12.89 -6.08 -12.12
CA LEU A 59 -12.07 -5.66 -11.00
C LEU A 59 -12.88 -5.84 -9.72
N VAL A 60 -12.34 -6.59 -8.76
CA VAL A 60 -13.08 -7.02 -7.56
C VAL A 60 -12.37 -6.67 -6.27
N CYS A 61 -13.11 -6.44 -5.20
CA CYS A 61 -12.56 -6.25 -3.87
C CYS A 61 -13.31 -7.06 -2.82
N ASP A 62 -12.66 -7.28 -1.68
CA ASP A 62 -13.32 -7.72 -0.45
C ASP A 62 -13.49 -6.52 0.48
N ILE A 63 -14.71 -6.29 0.93
CA ILE A 63 -15.05 -5.15 1.81
C ILE A 63 -15.21 -5.66 3.23
N TYR A 64 -14.44 -5.08 4.15
CA TYR A 64 -14.41 -5.36 5.57
C TYR A 64 -15.09 -4.20 6.32
N GLU A 65 -16.13 -4.52 7.09
CA GLU A 65 -16.89 -3.55 7.88
C GLU A 65 -16.99 -4.02 9.34
N PRO A 66 -16.91 -3.11 10.33
CA PRO A 66 -17.16 -3.46 11.72
C PRO A 66 -18.58 -4.01 11.92
N ALA A 67 -18.69 -5.18 12.53
CA ALA A 67 -19.99 -5.80 12.79
C ALA A 67 -20.79 -4.99 13.84
N GLY A 68 -22.04 -4.66 13.52
CA GLY A 68 -22.94 -3.94 14.42
C GLY A 68 -22.64 -2.45 14.60
N ASP A 69 -21.76 -1.90 13.77
CA ASP A 69 -21.52 -0.46 13.72
C ASP A 69 -22.72 0.30 13.15
N THR A 70 -23.04 1.44 13.75
CA THR A 70 -24.15 2.30 13.35
C THR A 70 -23.70 3.57 12.64
N GLU A 71 -22.39 3.81 12.58
CA GLU A 71 -21.86 5.02 11.98
C GLU A 71 -21.92 4.95 10.46
N THR A 72 -22.33 6.06 9.83
CA THR A 72 -22.70 6.10 8.41
C THR A 72 -21.77 6.95 7.57
N ALA A 73 -20.77 7.59 8.19
CA ALA A 73 -19.72 8.36 7.55
C ALA A 73 -18.37 7.91 8.12
N ARG A 74 -17.85 6.80 7.59
CA ARG A 74 -16.63 6.14 8.07
C ARG A 74 -15.48 6.38 7.10
N PRO A 75 -14.24 6.58 7.59
CA PRO A 75 -13.10 6.60 6.71
C PRO A 75 -12.91 5.25 6.02
N LEU A 76 -12.48 5.30 4.76
CA LEU A 76 -12.25 4.15 3.91
C LEU A 76 -10.76 3.99 3.63
N ILE A 77 -10.25 2.77 3.83
CA ILE A 77 -8.92 2.36 3.41
C ILE A 77 -9.05 1.43 2.20
N ILE A 78 -8.43 1.79 1.09
CA ILE A 78 -8.24 0.92 -0.07
C ILE A 78 -6.93 0.16 0.12
N TYR A 79 -7.01 -1.12 0.50
CA TYR A 79 -5.84 -1.97 0.66
C TYR A 79 -5.41 -2.58 -0.68
N ILE A 80 -4.12 -2.49 -1.01
CA ILE A 80 -3.54 -2.94 -2.28
C ILE A 80 -2.40 -3.92 -1.97
N HIS A 81 -2.61 -5.19 -2.33
CA HIS A 81 -1.68 -6.27 -1.99
C HIS A 81 -0.41 -6.29 -2.86
N THR A 82 0.62 -6.97 -2.38
CA THR A 82 1.84 -7.27 -3.15
C THR A 82 1.60 -8.27 -4.28
N GLY A 83 2.60 -8.59 -5.10
CA GLY A 83 2.50 -9.74 -6.01
C GLY A 83 3.24 -9.63 -7.33
N ASN A 84 4.14 -8.66 -7.50
CA ASN A 84 4.92 -8.41 -8.71
C ASN A 84 4.07 -8.31 -9.98
N PHE A 85 2.82 -7.85 -9.87
CA PHE A 85 1.85 -7.80 -10.96
C PHE A 85 1.69 -9.14 -11.71
N LEU A 86 1.84 -10.27 -11.01
CA LEU A 86 1.59 -11.61 -11.54
C LEU A 86 0.71 -12.39 -10.56
N PRO A 87 -0.09 -13.35 -11.04
CA PRO A 87 -0.82 -14.27 -10.17
C PRO A 87 0.13 -14.93 -9.15
N GLN A 88 -0.38 -15.18 -7.94
CA GLN A 88 0.34 -15.90 -6.89
C GLN A 88 0.99 -17.17 -7.45
N TYR A 89 2.19 -17.47 -6.96
CA TYR A 89 3.11 -18.51 -7.43
C TYR A 89 3.72 -18.27 -8.81
N LEU A 90 2.97 -17.75 -9.79
CA LEU A 90 3.57 -17.32 -11.07
C LEU A 90 4.48 -16.10 -10.88
N ASN A 91 4.18 -15.28 -9.87
CA ASN A 91 5.01 -14.17 -9.42
C ASN A 91 6.31 -14.59 -8.70
N GLY A 92 6.53 -15.90 -8.50
CA GLY A 92 7.66 -16.43 -7.74
C GLY A 92 7.52 -16.30 -6.23
N SER A 93 6.33 -15.97 -5.74
CA SER A 93 6.02 -15.74 -4.33
C SER A 93 4.86 -16.61 -3.83
N ALA A 94 4.79 -16.79 -2.50
CA ALA A 94 3.73 -17.51 -1.80
C ALA A 94 2.59 -16.57 -1.40
N VAL A 95 2.76 -15.27 -1.65
CA VAL A 95 1.78 -14.20 -1.48
C VAL A 95 1.57 -13.52 -2.83
N GLY A 96 0.51 -12.74 -2.95
CA GLY A 96 0.15 -12.05 -4.19
C GLY A 96 -1.35 -11.86 -4.37
N THR A 97 -2.14 -11.85 -3.30
CA THR A 97 -3.60 -11.86 -3.36
C THR A 97 -4.23 -10.91 -2.35
N LYS A 98 -5.44 -10.40 -2.66
CA LYS A 98 -6.25 -9.60 -1.72
C LYS A 98 -6.64 -10.33 -0.42
N THR A 99 -6.39 -11.64 -0.36
CA THR A 99 -6.68 -12.53 0.78
C THR A 99 -5.42 -13.09 1.44
N ASP A 100 -4.24 -12.54 1.14
CA ASP A 100 -3.02 -12.94 1.84
C ASP A 100 -3.16 -12.70 3.35
N SER A 101 -2.48 -13.50 4.15
CA SER A 101 -2.73 -13.51 5.60
C SER A 101 -2.54 -12.15 6.26
N VAL A 102 -1.53 -11.39 5.85
CA VAL A 102 -1.29 -10.03 6.34
C VAL A 102 -2.36 -9.04 5.88
N ALA A 103 -2.86 -9.20 4.64
CA ALA A 103 -3.96 -8.38 4.12
C ALA A 103 -5.24 -8.60 4.96
N VAL A 104 -5.62 -9.85 5.20
CA VAL A 104 -6.78 -10.21 6.02
C VAL A 104 -6.64 -9.67 7.44
N GLU A 105 -5.46 -9.81 8.05
CA GLU A 105 -5.20 -9.32 9.41
C GLU A 105 -5.34 -7.79 9.49
N LEU A 106 -4.64 -7.05 8.64
CA LEU A 106 -4.69 -5.59 8.66
C LEU A 106 -6.10 -5.08 8.33
N CYS A 107 -6.74 -5.59 7.27
CA CYS A 107 -8.09 -5.18 6.90
C CYS A 107 -9.09 -5.44 8.04
N SER A 108 -9.00 -6.60 8.69
CA SER A 108 -9.88 -6.94 9.82
C SER A 108 -9.65 -6.02 11.01
N ARG A 109 -8.39 -5.70 11.33
CA ARG A 109 -8.09 -4.89 12.51
C ARG A 109 -8.45 -3.41 12.32
N TYR A 110 -8.20 -2.83 11.16
CA TYR A 110 -8.71 -1.48 10.85
C TYR A 110 -10.25 -1.45 10.85
N ALA A 111 -10.90 -2.48 10.30
CA ALA A 111 -12.36 -2.58 10.40
C ALA A 111 -12.80 -2.60 11.88
N LYS A 112 -12.13 -3.35 12.75
CA LYS A 112 -12.40 -3.37 14.21
C LYS A 112 -12.13 -2.05 14.93
N MET A 113 -11.36 -1.14 14.34
CA MET A 113 -11.20 0.22 14.85
C MET A 113 -12.33 1.16 14.40
N GLY A 114 -13.17 0.74 13.45
CA GLY A 114 -14.31 1.52 12.95
C GLY A 114 -14.15 2.07 11.53
N TYR A 115 -13.07 1.70 10.82
CA TYR A 115 -12.87 2.01 9.40
C TYR A 115 -13.68 1.05 8.51
N VAL A 116 -13.92 1.44 7.26
CA VAL A 116 -14.23 0.49 6.19
C VAL A 116 -12.92 0.18 5.47
N VAL A 117 -12.68 -1.08 5.10
CA VAL A 117 -11.49 -1.44 4.31
C VAL A 117 -11.90 -2.22 3.07
N ALA A 118 -11.45 -1.79 1.90
CA ALA A 118 -11.64 -2.49 0.64
C ALA A 118 -10.30 -3.06 0.15
N SER A 119 -10.12 -4.38 0.25
CA SER A 119 -8.95 -5.08 -0.27
C SER A 119 -9.16 -5.40 -1.75
N ILE A 120 -8.52 -4.65 -2.63
CA ILE A 120 -8.73 -4.73 -4.09
C ILE A 120 -7.86 -5.82 -4.72
N ASP A 121 -8.39 -6.48 -5.74
CA ASP A 121 -7.65 -7.31 -6.69
C ASP A 121 -7.51 -6.53 -7.99
N TYR A 122 -6.32 -5.99 -8.24
CA TYR A 122 -6.00 -5.15 -9.41
C TYR A 122 -5.45 -5.99 -10.57
N ARG A 123 -5.46 -5.44 -11.80
CA ARG A 123 -4.98 -6.18 -12.97
C ARG A 123 -3.49 -6.49 -12.87
N ALA A 124 -3.21 -7.78 -12.85
CA ALA A 124 -1.89 -8.32 -13.11
C ALA A 124 -1.59 -8.44 -14.62
N GLY A 125 -0.32 -8.65 -14.95
CA GLY A 125 0.12 -9.25 -16.20
C GLY A 125 1.34 -8.58 -16.83
N TRP A 126 2.43 -9.31 -16.95
CA TRP A 126 3.58 -9.01 -17.80
C TRP A 126 4.25 -10.34 -18.15
N ASN A 127 5.12 -10.39 -19.16
CA ASN A 127 5.81 -11.62 -19.54
C ASN A 127 7.20 -11.72 -18.90
N PRO A 128 7.38 -12.50 -17.81
CA PRO A 128 8.69 -12.68 -17.17
C PRO A 128 9.69 -13.47 -18.03
N THR A 129 9.24 -14.05 -19.14
CA THR A 129 10.07 -14.83 -20.08
C THR A 129 10.28 -14.13 -21.42
N ALA A 130 9.91 -12.84 -21.55
CA ALA A 130 10.19 -12.07 -22.76
C ALA A 130 11.71 -12.09 -23.07
N ALA A 131 12.10 -11.99 -24.33
CA ALA A 131 13.46 -12.30 -24.76
C ALA A 131 14.51 -11.34 -24.17
N THR A 132 14.18 -10.06 -24.00
CA THR A 132 15.10 -9.04 -23.50
C THR A 132 14.65 -8.48 -22.15
N GLN A 133 15.61 -8.05 -21.33
CA GLN A 133 15.32 -7.35 -20.09
C GLN A 133 14.51 -6.07 -20.34
N SER A 134 14.81 -5.35 -21.42
CA SER A 134 14.08 -4.13 -21.79
C SER A 134 12.59 -4.41 -22.06
N ASP A 135 12.26 -5.51 -22.77
CA ASP A 135 10.86 -5.90 -22.99
C ASP A 135 10.14 -6.24 -21.67
N ARG A 136 10.85 -6.90 -20.74
CA ARG A 136 10.31 -7.23 -19.41
C ARG A 136 10.06 -5.97 -18.59
N THR A 137 11.02 -5.05 -18.54
CA THR A 137 10.90 -3.75 -17.86
C THR A 137 9.74 -2.93 -18.43
N PHE A 138 9.64 -2.81 -19.75
CA PHE A 138 8.54 -2.11 -20.43
C PHE A 138 7.17 -2.67 -20.03
N GLN A 139 7.02 -4.00 -20.03
CA GLN A 139 5.77 -4.65 -19.65
C GLN A 139 5.45 -4.51 -18.16
N LEU A 140 6.48 -4.53 -17.30
CA LEU A 140 6.32 -4.34 -15.86
C LEU A 140 5.89 -2.90 -15.52
N ILE A 141 6.46 -1.89 -16.18
CA ILE A 141 6.01 -0.48 -16.07
C ILE A 141 4.55 -0.34 -16.51
N ASN A 142 4.18 -0.97 -17.63
CA ASN A 142 2.78 -1.01 -18.08
C ASN A 142 1.84 -1.77 -17.11
N ALA A 143 2.37 -2.71 -16.32
CA ALA A 143 1.60 -3.38 -15.26
C ALA A 143 1.39 -2.48 -14.05
N ALA A 144 2.42 -1.74 -13.64
CA ALA A 144 2.30 -0.71 -12.59
C ALA A 144 1.28 0.37 -12.97
N TYR A 145 1.32 0.86 -14.21
CA TYR A 145 0.36 1.84 -14.72
C TYR A 145 -1.10 1.36 -14.64
N ARG A 146 -1.37 0.10 -15.01
CA ARG A 146 -2.70 -0.49 -14.86
C ARG A 146 -3.12 -0.63 -13.40
N GLY A 147 -2.20 -0.94 -12.50
CA GLY A 147 -2.44 -0.94 -11.07
C GLY A 147 -2.90 0.44 -10.56
N VAL A 148 -2.25 1.52 -11.01
CA VAL A 148 -2.64 2.91 -10.68
C VAL A 148 -4.07 3.20 -11.14
N GLN A 149 -4.38 2.89 -12.38
CA GLN A 149 -5.73 3.04 -12.94
C GLN A 149 -6.80 2.29 -12.12
N ASP A 150 -6.49 1.06 -11.70
CA ASP A 150 -7.42 0.21 -10.97
C ASP A 150 -7.62 0.70 -9.52
N ALA A 151 -6.55 1.18 -8.86
CA ALA A 151 -6.64 1.81 -7.55
C ALA A 151 -7.52 3.06 -7.57
N ARG A 152 -7.32 3.94 -8.55
CA ARG A 152 -8.15 5.14 -8.75
C ARG A 152 -9.59 4.81 -9.10
N THR A 153 -9.79 3.75 -9.88
CA THR A 153 -11.13 3.21 -10.18
C THR A 153 -11.86 2.79 -8.91
N ALA A 154 -11.18 2.16 -7.95
CA ALA A 154 -11.78 1.80 -6.67
C ALA A 154 -12.25 3.04 -5.88
N VAL A 155 -11.43 4.08 -5.78
CA VAL A 155 -11.83 5.33 -5.09
C VAL A 155 -13.07 5.95 -5.73
N ARG A 156 -13.08 6.07 -7.07
CA ARG A 156 -14.23 6.60 -7.80
C ARG A 156 -15.48 5.73 -7.64
N TYR A 157 -15.33 4.40 -7.58
CA TYR A 157 -16.44 3.48 -7.33
C TYR A 157 -17.11 3.80 -5.99
N PHE A 158 -16.34 3.92 -4.91
CA PHE A 158 -16.91 4.19 -3.59
C PHE A 158 -17.63 5.56 -3.54
N ARG A 159 -17.02 6.60 -4.12
CA ARG A 159 -17.68 7.92 -4.24
C ARG A 159 -18.95 7.87 -5.08
N MET A 160 -18.95 7.14 -6.18
CA MET A 160 -20.15 6.92 -6.99
C MET A 160 -21.24 6.21 -6.19
N THR A 161 -20.90 5.15 -5.45
CA THR A 161 -21.88 4.44 -4.65
C THR A 161 -22.46 5.27 -3.51
N ASP A 162 -21.66 6.18 -2.93
CA ASP A 162 -22.15 7.18 -1.98
C ASP A 162 -23.21 8.10 -2.62
N ASP A 163 -22.85 8.75 -3.73
CA ASP A 163 -23.71 9.74 -4.42
C ASP A 163 -25.01 9.12 -4.99
N VAL A 164 -24.92 8.02 -5.75
CA VAL A 164 -26.06 7.52 -6.54
C VAL A 164 -26.66 6.22 -6.05
N MET A 165 -26.02 5.50 -5.12
CA MET A 165 -26.55 4.25 -4.55
C MET A 165 -26.97 4.38 -3.08
N GLY A 166 -26.92 5.59 -2.52
CA GLY A 166 -27.35 5.86 -1.14
C GLY A 166 -26.37 5.34 -0.11
N ASN A 167 -25.07 5.39 -0.41
CA ASN A 167 -23.96 5.02 0.47
C ASN A 167 -24.11 3.63 1.13
N PRO A 168 -24.14 2.55 0.32
CA PRO A 168 -24.36 1.20 0.83
C PRO A 168 -23.28 0.72 1.80
N TYR A 169 -22.12 1.38 1.82
CA TYR A 169 -20.97 1.04 2.66
C TYR A 169 -20.78 2.02 3.83
N GLY A 170 -21.67 2.99 4.04
CA GLY A 170 -21.57 3.98 5.12
C GLY A 170 -20.19 4.65 5.23
N ILE A 171 -19.58 4.99 4.11
CA ILE A 171 -18.28 5.66 4.03
C ILE A 171 -18.43 7.18 3.98
N ASP A 172 -17.40 7.91 4.38
CA ASP A 172 -17.27 9.33 4.07
C ASP A 172 -16.47 9.50 2.77
N PRO A 173 -17.05 10.06 1.69
CA PRO A 173 -16.36 10.19 0.39
C PRO A 173 -15.15 11.15 0.42
N ASP A 174 -15.00 11.95 1.48
CA ASP A 174 -13.89 12.88 1.69
C ASP A 174 -12.78 12.27 2.58
N MET A 175 -12.98 11.03 3.10
CA MET A 175 -12.02 10.34 3.98
C MET A 175 -11.58 8.99 3.40
N ILE A 176 -11.10 8.99 2.15
CA ILE A 176 -10.61 7.79 1.45
C ILE A 176 -9.09 7.85 1.35
N GLY A 177 -8.39 6.76 1.68
CA GLY A 177 -6.94 6.66 1.56
C GLY A 177 -6.46 5.30 1.06
N TYR A 178 -5.21 5.23 0.62
CA TYR A 178 -4.59 3.97 0.18
C TYR A 178 -3.75 3.34 1.29
N PHE A 179 -3.72 2.01 1.30
CA PHE A 179 -2.75 1.22 2.04
C PHE A 179 -2.13 0.17 1.12
N GLY A 180 -0.91 0.44 0.63
CA GLY A 180 -0.18 -0.47 -0.26
C GLY A 180 0.81 -1.36 0.46
N GLU A 181 0.96 -2.60 0.00
CA GLU A 181 1.92 -3.57 0.53
C GLU A 181 2.79 -4.14 -0.61
N GLY A 182 4.11 -4.10 -0.45
CA GLY A 182 5.07 -4.54 -1.47
C GLY A 182 4.80 -3.89 -2.83
N THR A 183 4.39 -4.70 -3.82
CA THR A 183 3.98 -4.21 -5.15
C THR A 183 2.83 -3.19 -5.09
N GLY A 184 1.88 -3.37 -4.17
CA GLY A 184 0.81 -2.41 -3.91
C GLY A 184 1.32 -1.08 -3.36
N GLY A 185 2.53 -1.03 -2.77
CA GLY A 185 3.20 0.21 -2.36
C GLY A 185 3.62 1.08 -3.53
N TYR A 186 4.08 0.49 -4.64
CA TYR A 186 4.37 1.24 -5.88
C TYR A 186 3.09 1.83 -6.47
N VAL A 187 2.01 1.04 -6.45
CA VAL A 187 0.69 1.47 -6.95
C VAL A 187 0.13 2.60 -6.09
N SER A 188 0.14 2.45 -4.75
CA SER A 188 -0.44 3.45 -3.86
C SER A 188 0.33 4.77 -3.89
N TYR A 189 1.67 4.73 -3.91
CA TYR A 189 2.48 5.93 -4.08
C TYR A 189 2.17 6.62 -5.41
N ALA A 190 2.29 5.90 -6.53
CA ALA A 190 2.05 6.46 -7.85
C ALA A 190 0.61 7.00 -8.01
N ALA A 191 -0.40 6.28 -7.50
CA ALA A 191 -1.78 6.72 -7.55
C ALA A 191 -2.06 7.97 -6.69
N SER A 192 -1.22 8.23 -5.68
CA SER A 192 -1.35 9.41 -4.80
C SER A 192 -0.57 10.63 -5.30
N THR A 193 0.35 10.46 -6.24
CA THR A 193 1.36 11.48 -6.62
C THR A 193 1.22 11.92 -8.07
N ILE A 194 0.93 10.98 -8.99
CA ILE A 194 0.78 11.30 -10.42
C ILE A 194 -0.42 12.23 -10.66
N SER A 195 -0.17 13.50 -10.89
CA SER A 195 -1.23 14.50 -11.08
C SER A 195 -1.89 14.40 -12.46
N ASP A 196 -1.08 14.16 -13.51
CA ASP A 196 -1.55 13.94 -14.88
C ASP A 196 -0.59 13.02 -15.67
N TYR A 197 -0.88 12.80 -16.96
CA TYR A 197 -0.04 11.93 -17.79
C TYR A 197 1.38 12.46 -18.01
N ASN A 198 1.56 13.77 -18.12
CA ASN A 198 2.89 14.35 -18.36
C ASN A 198 3.80 14.12 -17.17
N ASP A 199 3.26 14.13 -15.95
CA ASP A 199 3.97 13.82 -14.71
C ASP A 199 4.72 12.48 -14.79
N ILE A 200 4.13 11.48 -15.45
CA ILE A 200 4.73 10.15 -15.64
C ILE A 200 6.00 10.21 -16.49
N ILE A 201 6.04 11.08 -17.49
CA ILE A 201 7.02 11.01 -18.59
C ILE A 201 7.93 12.22 -18.68
N LEU A 202 7.62 13.32 -17.99
CA LEU A 202 8.38 14.56 -17.97
C LEU A 202 8.75 14.94 -16.53
N ASP A 203 9.96 15.46 -16.33
CA ASP A 203 10.39 16.05 -15.07
C ASP A 203 9.76 17.43 -14.87
N ASP A 204 10.00 18.05 -13.71
CA ASP A 204 9.47 19.38 -13.35
C ASP A 204 9.88 20.50 -14.32
N ASN A 205 10.92 20.28 -15.13
CA ASN A 205 11.38 21.22 -16.15
C ASN A 205 10.78 20.94 -17.54
N GLY A 206 9.89 19.95 -17.65
CA GLY A 206 9.28 19.50 -18.89
C GLY A 206 10.21 18.67 -19.78
N LEU A 207 11.29 18.11 -19.23
CA LEU A 207 12.22 17.24 -19.96
C LEU A 207 11.85 15.77 -19.76
N PRO A 208 12.06 14.89 -20.76
CA PRO A 208 11.78 13.47 -20.61
C PRO A 208 12.47 12.81 -19.41
N ILE A 209 11.70 12.15 -18.55
CA ILE A 209 12.24 11.23 -17.52
C ILE A 209 12.68 9.95 -18.24
N ALA A 210 13.94 9.92 -18.68
CA ALA A 210 14.43 8.92 -19.64
C ALA A 210 14.17 7.45 -19.28
N LYS A 211 14.02 7.13 -17.99
CA LYS A 211 13.74 5.78 -17.51
C LYS A 211 12.31 5.28 -17.81
N PHE A 212 11.39 6.17 -18.19
CA PHE A 212 10.04 5.86 -18.66
C PHE A 212 9.87 6.01 -20.18
N TRP A 213 11.00 6.11 -20.91
CA TRP A 213 11.04 6.16 -22.36
C TRP A 213 11.84 4.98 -22.90
N THR A 214 11.47 4.51 -24.09
CA THR A 214 12.24 3.52 -24.85
C THR A 214 12.85 4.18 -26.09
N GLY A 215 13.76 3.49 -26.76
CA GLY A 215 14.50 4.02 -27.92
C GLY A 215 15.67 4.91 -27.53
N THR A 216 16.15 5.71 -28.49
CA THR A 216 17.37 6.52 -28.31
C THR A 216 17.01 7.99 -28.10
N PRO A 217 17.38 8.64 -26.97
CA PRO A 217 17.07 10.06 -26.75
C PRO A 217 17.46 10.95 -27.94
N GLY A 218 16.47 11.71 -28.45
CA GLY A 218 16.63 12.59 -29.61
C GLY A 218 16.49 11.94 -30.99
N ALA A 219 16.20 10.64 -31.06
CA ALA A 219 15.85 9.93 -32.30
C ALA A 219 14.33 9.74 -32.44
N GLU A 220 13.88 9.37 -33.64
CA GLU A 220 12.46 9.15 -33.95
C GLU A 220 11.84 7.95 -33.18
N ASP A 221 12.67 7.04 -32.69
CA ASP A 221 12.24 5.87 -31.91
C ASP A 221 12.12 6.17 -30.40
N TYR A 222 12.43 7.40 -29.97
CA TYR A 222 12.31 7.82 -28.58
C TYR A 222 10.86 8.07 -28.21
N ILE A 223 10.21 7.06 -27.63
CA ILE A 223 8.78 7.08 -27.33
C ILE A 223 8.53 6.74 -25.85
N PRO A 224 7.50 7.34 -25.22
CA PRO A 224 7.08 6.96 -23.88
C PRO A 224 6.71 5.48 -23.79
N MET A 225 7.01 4.85 -22.64
CA MET A 225 6.62 3.45 -22.40
C MET A 225 5.11 3.29 -22.14
N VAL A 226 4.44 4.37 -21.75
CA VAL A 226 2.98 4.46 -21.59
C VAL A 226 2.48 5.58 -22.51
N ILE A 227 1.43 5.32 -23.28
CA ILE A 227 0.85 6.27 -24.25
C ILE A 227 -0.66 6.33 -24.00
N GLU A 228 -1.21 7.49 -23.62
CA GLU A 228 -2.64 7.60 -23.22
C GLU A 228 -3.61 7.03 -24.26
N ALA A 229 -3.41 7.32 -25.55
CA ALA A 229 -4.28 6.81 -26.61
C ALA A 229 -4.30 5.27 -26.70
N VAL A 230 -3.24 4.60 -26.20
CA VAL A 230 -3.11 3.14 -26.18
C VAL A 230 -3.51 2.57 -24.84
N ASN A 231 -3.03 3.17 -23.76
CA ASN A 231 -3.11 2.65 -22.39
C ASN A 231 -4.29 3.21 -21.58
N GLY A 232 -5.01 4.21 -22.09
CA GLY A 232 -5.92 5.07 -21.31
C GLY A 232 -5.13 6.11 -20.50
N ASP A 233 -5.81 7.14 -20.01
CA ASP A 233 -5.26 8.12 -19.08
C ASP A 233 -4.97 7.51 -17.69
N PRO A 234 -4.17 8.16 -16.82
CA PRO A 234 -3.80 7.61 -15.50
C PRO A 234 -5.02 7.40 -14.61
N GLU A 235 -6.06 8.20 -14.85
CA GLU A 235 -7.35 8.08 -14.23
C GLU A 235 -8.13 6.85 -14.71
N ALA A 236 -7.91 6.32 -15.92
CA ALA A 236 -8.79 5.35 -16.57
C ALA A 236 -10.25 5.83 -16.66
N ILE A 237 -10.45 7.10 -16.99
CA ILE A 237 -11.77 7.66 -17.38
C ILE A 237 -11.91 7.83 -18.89
N THR A 238 -10.86 7.46 -19.64
CA THR A 238 -10.84 7.40 -21.09
C THR A 238 -10.49 6.00 -21.59
N ASP A 239 -11.09 5.59 -22.71
CA ASP A 239 -10.76 4.33 -23.35
C ASP A 239 -9.37 4.41 -24.04
N GLY A 240 -8.61 3.32 -23.96
CA GLY A 240 -7.31 3.17 -24.63
C GLY A 240 -7.33 2.00 -25.61
N TYR A 241 -6.71 2.19 -26.79
CA TYR A 241 -6.69 1.19 -27.86
C TYR A 241 -5.29 0.97 -28.42
N ALA A 242 -4.80 -0.27 -28.33
CA ALA A 242 -3.66 -0.70 -29.13
C ALA A 242 -4.02 -0.67 -30.63
N PRO A 243 -3.12 -0.17 -31.49
CA PRO A 243 -3.37 -0.12 -32.91
C PRO A 243 -3.46 -1.52 -33.54
N ALA A 244 -4.10 -1.58 -34.71
CA ALA A 244 -4.12 -2.78 -35.55
C ALA A 244 -2.68 -3.28 -35.82
N GLY A 245 -2.51 -4.59 -35.83
CA GLY A 245 -1.23 -5.27 -36.07
C GLY A 245 -0.45 -5.63 -34.82
N ILE A 246 -0.79 -5.09 -33.63
CA ILE A 246 -0.10 -5.41 -32.37
C ILE A 246 -0.56 -6.76 -31.82
N PHE A 247 -1.88 -6.94 -31.64
CA PHE A 247 -2.47 -8.16 -31.07
C PHE A 247 -3.33 -8.94 -32.07
N GLY A 248 -3.42 -8.46 -33.31
CA GLY A 248 -4.30 -9.01 -34.34
C GLY A 248 -4.49 -8.03 -35.49
N PRO A 249 -5.33 -8.34 -36.49
CA PRO A 249 -5.56 -7.45 -37.63
C PRO A 249 -6.33 -6.18 -37.27
N ASP A 250 -7.06 -6.17 -36.15
CA ASP A 250 -7.91 -5.08 -35.70
C ASP A 250 -7.31 -4.40 -34.45
N PRO A 251 -7.63 -3.11 -34.18
CA PRO A 251 -7.29 -2.48 -32.91
C PRO A 251 -7.90 -3.24 -31.72
N VAL A 252 -7.18 -3.27 -30.60
CA VAL A 252 -7.61 -3.96 -29.38
C VAL A 252 -7.69 -2.98 -28.22
N GLN A 253 -8.83 -2.93 -27.55
CA GLN A 253 -9.01 -2.11 -26.36
C GLN A 253 -8.09 -2.63 -25.24
N LEU A 254 -7.37 -1.73 -24.58
CA LEU A 254 -6.51 -2.02 -23.43
C LEU A 254 -6.92 -1.27 -22.17
N CYS A 255 -7.74 -0.23 -22.30
CA CYS A 255 -8.36 0.45 -21.18
C CYS A 255 -9.84 0.70 -21.46
N ILE A 256 -10.68 0.42 -20.46
CA ILE A 256 -12.09 0.76 -20.42
C ILE A 256 -12.26 1.90 -19.42
N ALA A 257 -12.95 2.97 -19.81
CA ALA A 257 -13.28 4.08 -18.93
C ALA A 257 -14.18 3.61 -17.77
N ASN A 258 -13.77 3.90 -16.53
CA ASN A 258 -14.51 3.53 -15.31
C ASN A 258 -14.88 4.75 -14.46
N HIS A 259 -16.17 4.86 -14.12
CA HIS A 259 -16.75 5.89 -13.25
C HIS A 259 -16.35 7.34 -13.59
N PRO A 260 -16.42 7.76 -14.88
CA PRO A 260 -16.07 9.12 -15.26
C PRO A 260 -16.94 10.14 -14.53
N GLY A 261 -16.32 11.24 -14.08
CA GLY A 261 -17.00 12.32 -13.36
C GLY A 261 -16.89 12.27 -11.84
N TYR A 262 -16.34 11.20 -11.27
CA TYR A 262 -15.97 11.12 -9.85
C TYR A 262 -14.47 11.33 -9.65
N SER A 263 -14.10 11.91 -8.52
CA SER A 263 -12.69 12.14 -8.15
C SER A 263 -12.03 10.84 -7.67
N SER A 264 -10.73 10.66 -7.94
CA SER A 264 -9.89 9.62 -7.33
C SER A 264 -8.93 10.15 -6.26
N GLU A 265 -9.03 11.43 -5.89
CA GLU A 265 -8.20 12.06 -4.87
C GLU A 265 -8.31 11.31 -3.53
N VAL A 266 -7.22 11.23 -2.77
CA VAL A 266 -7.18 10.55 -1.48
C VAL A 266 -6.63 11.45 -0.38
N SER A 267 -7.05 11.20 0.86
CA SER A 267 -6.70 12.04 2.01
C SER A 267 -5.40 11.60 2.68
N PHE A 268 -4.97 10.35 2.45
CA PHE A 268 -3.73 9.78 3.01
C PHE A 268 -3.25 8.58 2.21
N GLN A 269 -1.96 8.27 2.37
CA GLN A 269 -1.31 7.08 1.83
C GLN A 269 -0.50 6.38 2.92
N ILE A 270 -0.62 5.04 2.97
CA ILE A 270 0.19 4.17 3.83
C ILE A 270 0.92 3.15 2.96
N ASN A 271 2.19 2.85 3.27
CA ASN A 271 2.91 1.73 2.65
C ASN A 271 3.49 0.72 3.66
N LEU A 272 3.54 -0.55 3.27
CA LEU A 272 4.46 -1.56 3.80
C LEU A 272 5.42 -1.97 2.68
N GLY A 273 6.59 -1.33 2.61
CA GLY A 273 7.54 -1.48 1.54
C GLY A 273 7.03 -0.96 0.19
N GLY A 274 7.79 -1.26 -0.87
CA GLY A 274 7.61 -0.62 -2.18
C GLY A 274 8.36 0.71 -2.29
N ALA A 275 8.21 1.38 -3.43
CA ALA A 275 8.94 2.61 -3.74
C ALA A 275 8.14 3.48 -4.73
N LEU A 276 8.42 4.78 -4.75
CA LEU A 276 7.89 5.71 -5.74
C LEU A 276 8.73 5.60 -7.03
N GLY A 277 8.05 5.65 -8.18
CA GLY A 277 8.71 5.48 -9.48
C GLY A 277 9.73 6.59 -9.77
N ASP A 278 9.42 7.84 -9.43
CA ASP A 278 10.32 8.99 -9.53
C ASP A 278 9.90 10.06 -8.52
N LEU A 279 10.86 10.77 -7.91
CA LEU A 279 10.57 11.84 -6.95
C LEU A 279 9.97 13.09 -7.61
N ASN A 280 10.13 13.28 -8.93
CA ASN A 280 9.44 14.36 -9.64
C ASN A 280 7.91 14.23 -9.57
N TRP A 281 7.38 13.05 -9.24
CA TRP A 281 5.92 12.88 -9.07
C TRP A 281 5.43 13.44 -7.74
N LEU A 282 6.32 13.68 -6.78
CA LEU A 282 5.94 14.06 -5.42
C LEU A 282 5.93 15.57 -5.26
N ASP A 283 4.73 16.13 -5.19
CA ASP A 283 4.50 17.56 -5.10
C ASP A 283 4.02 18.02 -3.72
N ALA A 284 4.22 19.30 -3.44
CA ALA A 284 3.59 19.94 -2.28
C ALA A 284 2.08 20.04 -2.50
N GLY A 285 1.30 19.48 -1.57
CA GLY A 285 -0.14 19.34 -1.69
C GLY A 285 -0.60 17.89 -1.91
N ASP A 286 0.33 16.98 -2.21
CA ASP A 286 0.03 15.55 -2.28
C ASP A 286 -0.43 14.99 -0.93
N PRO A 287 -1.15 13.86 -0.93
CA PRO A 287 -1.66 13.24 0.29
C PRO A 287 -0.54 12.94 1.29
N ALA A 288 -0.84 13.11 2.58
CA ALA A 288 0.09 12.77 3.65
C ALA A 288 0.47 11.28 3.61
N MET A 289 1.75 10.98 3.81
CA MET A 289 2.30 9.64 3.63
C MET A 289 2.79 9.05 4.96
N ILE A 290 2.46 7.80 5.25
CA ILE A 290 2.96 7.03 6.38
C ILE A 290 3.62 5.77 5.83
N SER A 291 4.89 5.53 6.14
CA SER A 291 5.67 4.51 5.42
C SER A 291 6.44 3.61 6.35
N PHE A 292 6.29 2.30 6.15
CA PHE A 292 7.02 1.26 6.86
C PHE A 292 7.90 0.55 5.84
N GLN A 293 9.22 0.58 6.00
CA GLN A 293 10.09 -0.13 5.06
C GLN A 293 11.33 -0.67 5.76
N CYS A 294 11.71 -1.89 5.41
CA CYS A 294 12.93 -2.52 5.88
C CYS A 294 14.14 -1.88 5.19
N PRO A 295 15.10 -1.27 5.91
CA PRO A 295 16.32 -0.71 5.30
C PRO A 295 17.21 -1.75 4.61
N ALA A 296 17.02 -3.04 4.94
CA ALA A 296 17.76 -4.16 4.39
C ALA A 296 17.01 -4.90 3.26
N ASP A 297 15.86 -4.38 2.80
CA ASP A 297 15.15 -4.95 1.66
C ASP A 297 16.07 -4.94 0.42
N GLN A 298 16.32 -6.12 -0.14
CA GLN A 298 17.20 -6.31 -1.29
C GLN A 298 16.51 -6.12 -2.64
N PHE A 299 15.17 -6.04 -2.65
CA PHE A 299 14.37 -5.93 -3.86
C PHE A 299 13.85 -4.51 -4.08
N ALA A 300 13.28 -3.91 -3.03
CA ALA A 300 12.84 -2.52 -3.02
C ALA A 300 13.83 -1.66 -2.22
N PRO A 301 14.51 -0.68 -2.84
CA PRO A 301 15.50 0.11 -2.13
C PRO A 301 14.84 1.00 -1.07
N TYR A 302 15.48 1.17 0.09
CA TYR A 302 15.02 2.05 1.17
C TYR A 302 15.26 3.53 0.87
N THR A 303 16.36 3.82 0.17
CA THR A 303 16.69 5.11 -0.45
C THR A 303 16.40 5.04 -1.96
N THR A 304 16.88 5.99 -2.74
CA THR A 304 16.90 5.90 -4.20
C THR A 304 17.90 4.83 -4.64
N GLY A 305 17.45 3.95 -5.54
CA GLY A 305 18.23 2.83 -6.03
C GLY A 305 17.50 2.07 -7.12
N VAL A 306 18.15 1.03 -7.64
CA VAL A 306 17.58 0.22 -8.73
C VAL A 306 16.68 -0.87 -8.15
N LEU A 307 15.41 -0.85 -8.54
CA LEU A 307 14.44 -1.91 -8.27
C LEU A 307 14.91 -3.23 -8.87
N VAL A 308 14.89 -4.29 -8.06
CA VAL A 308 15.09 -5.67 -8.52
C VAL A 308 13.76 -6.42 -8.40
N VAL A 309 13.24 -6.94 -9.53
CA VAL A 309 12.01 -7.73 -9.49
C VAL A 309 12.31 -9.16 -9.00
N PRO A 310 11.68 -9.66 -7.92
CA PRO A 310 11.97 -10.99 -7.37
C PRO A 310 11.75 -12.13 -8.37
N THR A 311 10.79 -11.98 -9.28
CA THR A 311 10.40 -13.04 -10.24
C THR A 311 11.52 -13.43 -11.20
N THR A 312 12.31 -12.46 -11.69
CA THR A 312 13.44 -12.73 -12.60
C THR A 312 14.80 -12.45 -11.97
N ASN A 313 14.83 -11.81 -10.79
CA ASN A 313 16.02 -11.33 -10.11
C ASN A 313 16.85 -10.37 -10.98
N GLU A 314 16.16 -9.46 -11.66
CA GLU A 314 16.75 -8.51 -12.61
C GLU A 314 16.43 -7.08 -12.23
N ASN A 315 17.38 -6.19 -12.56
CA ASN A 315 17.20 -4.75 -12.47
C ASN A 315 16.07 -4.29 -13.39
N VAL A 316 15.19 -3.44 -12.90
CA VAL A 316 14.05 -2.89 -13.64
C VAL A 316 14.32 -1.43 -13.98
N VAL A 317 14.27 -0.57 -12.96
CA VAL A 317 14.32 0.89 -13.08
C VAL A 317 14.78 1.50 -11.75
N GLU A 318 15.38 2.68 -11.78
CA GLU A 318 15.66 3.44 -10.56
C GLU A 318 14.35 3.98 -9.96
N VAL A 319 14.17 3.75 -8.67
CA VAL A 319 13.00 4.14 -7.87
C VAL A 319 13.47 4.71 -6.53
N SER A 320 12.59 5.39 -5.80
CA SER A 320 12.91 6.03 -4.52
C SER A 320 12.10 5.41 -3.39
N GLY A 321 12.80 4.82 -2.43
CA GLY A 321 12.20 4.24 -1.22
C GLY A 321 11.72 5.28 -0.21
N ALA A 322 11.09 4.79 0.86
CA ALA A 322 10.48 5.58 1.91
C ALA A 322 11.45 6.60 2.55
N PHE A 323 12.75 6.31 2.66
CA PHE A 323 13.68 7.28 3.23
C PHE A 323 13.81 8.54 2.38
N ASP A 324 13.97 8.39 1.07
CA ASP A 324 14.16 9.52 0.16
C ASP A 324 12.82 10.23 -0.11
N ILE A 325 11.71 9.49 -0.17
CA ILE A 325 10.35 10.08 -0.23
C ILE A 325 10.13 11.00 0.98
N HIS A 326 10.37 10.51 2.20
CA HIS A 326 10.18 11.34 3.39
C HIS A 326 11.22 12.45 3.51
N SER A 327 12.42 12.26 2.98
CA SER A 327 13.43 13.33 2.90
C SER A 327 12.96 14.47 1.98
N GLU A 328 12.35 14.14 0.84
CA GLU A 328 11.77 15.11 -0.09
C GLU A 328 10.59 15.85 0.57
N ILE A 329 9.66 15.14 1.21
CA ILE A 329 8.55 15.77 1.96
C ILE A 329 9.08 16.76 3.01
N ASN A 330 10.09 16.37 3.79
CA ASN A 330 10.65 17.23 4.83
C ASN A 330 11.55 18.36 4.28
N ALA A 331 11.87 18.35 2.98
CA ALA A 331 12.56 19.44 2.29
C ALA A 331 11.59 20.49 1.70
N GLN A 332 10.30 20.16 1.58
CA GLN A 332 9.26 21.10 1.14
C GLN A 332 9.12 22.28 2.11
N ALA A 333 8.56 23.39 1.63
CA ALA A 333 8.26 24.54 2.45
C ALA A 333 7.12 24.23 3.44
N ASP A 334 7.23 24.74 4.67
CA ASP A 334 6.16 24.59 5.66
C ASP A 334 4.87 25.33 5.23
N PRO A 335 3.68 24.71 5.38
CA PRO A 335 3.46 23.31 5.77
C PRO A 335 3.75 22.32 4.63
N ASN A 336 4.57 21.30 4.90
CA ASN A 336 4.77 20.16 3.99
C ASN A 336 3.57 19.18 4.05
N ASN A 337 3.58 18.15 3.18
CA ASN A 337 2.49 17.16 3.08
C ASN A 337 2.16 16.43 4.39
N ASN A 338 3.14 16.24 5.28
CA ASN A 338 3.00 15.53 6.55
C ASN A 338 2.80 16.46 7.76
N ALA A 339 2.72 17.79 7.55
CA ALA A 339 2.70 18.80 8.60
C ALA A 339 1.57 18.60 9.63
N THR A 340 0.41 18.09 9.20
CA THR A 340 -0.78 17.91 10.05
C THR A 340 -0.51 17.00 11.24
N TYR A 341 0.06 15.81 11.05
CA TYR A 341 0.38 14.93 12.16
C TYR A 341 1.76 15.22 12.77
N GLN A 342 2.70 15.78 11.99
CA GLN A 342 4.00 16.24 12.51
C GLN A 342 3.83 17.28 13.63
N ALA A 343 2.83 18.16 13.50
CA ALA A 343 2.53 19.20 14.49
C ALA A 343 2.12 18.65 15.86
N LEU A 344 1.73 17.37 15.95
CA LEU A 344 1.37 16.73 17.21
C LEU A 344 2.59 16.40 18.08
N GLY A 345 3.77 16.27 17.47
CA GLY A 345 5.01 15.94 18.18
C GLY A 345 4.91 14.63 18.98
N LEU A 346 4.44 13.56 18.35
CA LEU A 346 4.16 12.30 19.03
C LEU A 346 5.41 11.65 19.63
N THR A 347 5.28 11.22 20.89
CA THR A 347 6.35 10.57 21.67
C THR A 347 5.90 9.24 22.26
N ASP A 348 4.84 8.63 21.73
CA ASP A 348 4.41 7.29 22.11
C ASP A 348 5.49 6.25 21.81
N VAL A 349 5.31 5.03 22.33
CA VAL A 349 6.30 3.95 22.21
C VAL A 349 6.67 3.63 20.76
N PHE A 350 5.74 3.74 19.82
CA PHE A 350 5.99 3.46 18.40
C PHE A 350 6.73 4.63 17.75
N SER A 351 6.35 5.86 18.05
CA SER A 351 7.05 7.06 17.57
C SER A 351 8.50 7.14 18.10
N ALA A 352 8.70 6.80 19.38
CA ALA A 352 10.03 6.69 19.98
C ALA A 352 10.85 5.57 19.33
N GLN A 353 10.24 4.43 19.01
CA GLN A 353 10.90 3.32 18.33
C GLN A 353 11.28 3.68 16.88
N ALA A 354 10.45 4.41 16.15
CA ALA A 354 10.78 4.90 14.81
C ALA A 354 12.04 5.78 14.82
N LEU A 355 12.14 6.68 15.81
CA LEU A 355 13.33 7.51 16.02
C LEU A 355 14.56 6.67 16.37
N ALA A 356 14.43 5.70 17.28
CA ALA A 356 15.51 4.77 17.63
C ALA A 356 15.92 3.89 16.43
N ASN A 357 15.00 3.63 15.51
CA ASN A 357 15.26 2.91 14.27
C ASN A 357 15.96 3.77 13.22
N GLY A 358 16.01 5.09 13.40
CA GLY A 358 16.76 5.99 12.53
C GLY A 358 15.92 6.65 11.45
N ASN A 359 14.67 7.02 11.75
CA ASN A 359 13.85 7.83 10.85
C ASN A 359 14.32 9.30 10.72
N MET A 360 15.42 9.68 11.38
CA MET A 360 16.00 11.02 11.37
C MET A 360 15.05 12.14 11.85
N GLY A 361 14.02 11.81 12.61
CA GLY A 361 12.99 12.75 13.05
C GLY A 361 11.94 13.06 11.98
N MET A 362 11.99 12.41 10.81
CA MET A 362 10.98 12.51 9.77
C MET A 362 9.74 11.73 10.20
N ASP A 363 8.85 12.39 10.93
CA ASP A 363 7.59 11.78 11.35
C ASP A 363 6.78 11.39 10.11
N GLY A 364 6.22 10.17 10.13
CA GLY A 364 5.65 9.48 8.98
C GLY A 364 6.48 8.29 8.52
N LEU A 365 7.80 8.32 8.74
CA LEU A 365 8.70 7.24 8.37
C LEU A 365 8.98 6.29 9.54
N TYR A 366 8.71 5.00 9.34
CA TYR A 366 9.07 3.92 10.24
C TYR A 366 10.07 2.96 9.58
N PRO A 367 11.39 3.09 9.86
CA PRO A 367 12.36 2.10 9.45
C PRO A 367 12.09 0.78 10.20
N VAL A 368 11.74 -0.26 9.46
CA VAL A 368 11.44 -1.58 10.03
C VAL A 368 12.76 -2.33 10.20
N LYS A 369 13.17 -2.48 11.46
CA LYS A 369 14.34 -3.26 11.82
C LYS A 369 13.88 -4.65 12.24
N ASN A 370 14.33 -5.67 11.50
CA ASN A 370 14.22 -7.06 11.95
C ASN A 370 15.03 -7.25 13.24
N ASP A 371 15.08 -8.43 13.85
CA ASP A 371 15.89 -8.61 15.06
C ASP A 371 17.37 -8.24 14.80
N TYR A 372 17.93 -7.32 15.61
CA TYR A 372 19.35 -6.96 15.56
C TYR A 372 20.09 -7.56 16.75
N VAL A 373 21.23 -8.22 16.47
CA VAL A 373 22.18 -8.65 17.51
C VAL A 373 23.52 -7.99 17.24
N ASN A 374 24.00 -7.21 18.21
CA ASN A 374 25.25 -6.42 18.10
C ASN A 374 25.28 -5.48 16.87
N GLY A 375 24.13 -4.89 16.52
CA GLY A 375 24.02 -3.95 15.40
C GLY A 375 24.02 -4.59 14.01
N GLN A 376 23.88 -5.92 13.92
CA GLN A 376 23.67 -6.65 12.66
C GLN A 376 22.28 -7.29 12.64
N PRO A 377 21.55 -7.24 11.51
CA PRO A 377 20.28 -7.92 11.39
C PRO A 377 20.51 -9.44 11.42
N THR A 378 19.74 -10.17 12.22
CA THR A 378 19.74 -11.64 12.26
C THR A 378 19.06 -12.23 11.02
N GLN A 379 18.19 -11.44 10.38
CA GLN A 379 17.48 -11.75 9.16
C GLN A 379 17.80 -10.66 8.10
N PRO A 380 19.02 -10.67 7.53
CA PRO A 380 19.54 -9.56 6.70
C PRO A 380 18.84 -9.38 5.35
N PHE A 381 17.99 -10.31 4.95
CA PHE A 381 17.32 -10.33 3.65
C PHE A 381 15.80 -10.25 3.74
N ASP A 382 15.26 -10.13 4.96
CA ASP A 382 13.82 -10.06 5.16
C ASP A 382 13.33 -8.61 4.97
N GLY A 383 12.75 -8.37 3.80
CA GLY A 383 12.15 -7.09 3.42
C GLY A 383 10.68 -6.95 3.81
N ALA A 384 10.03 -8.01 4.32
CA ALA A 384 8.60 -8.02 4.59
C ALA A 384 8.25 -8.91 5.80
N PRO A 385 8.76 -8.58 7.00
CA PRO A 385 8.60 -9.41 8.20
C PRO A 385 7.14 -9.56 8.69
N TRP A 386 6.23 -8.73 8.18
CA TRP A 386 4.80 -8.81 8.42
C TRP A 386 4.11 -9.94 7.63
N GLN A 387 4.74 -10.51 6.60
CA GLN A 387 4.13 -11.54 5.76
C GLN A 387 4.19 -12.92 6.43
N TRP A 388 3.11 -13.69 6.30
CA TRP A 388 3.14 -15.13 6.56
C TRP A 388 2.18 -15.89 5.65
N TRP A 389 2.53 -17.15 5.37
CA TRP A 389 1.84 -18.01 4.40
C TRP A 389 1.95 -19.49 4.81
N ASP A 390 1.14 -20.34 4.19
CA ASP A 390 1.13 -21.79 4.46
C ASP A 390 2.30 -22.48 3.75
N VAL A 391 3.28 -22.90 4.56
CA VAL A 391 4.49 -23.60 4.09
C VAL A 391 4.14 -24.90 3.37
N ALA A 392 3.28 -25.72 3.97
CA ALA A 392 2.94 -27.03 3.41
C ALA A 392 2.20 -26.88 2.07
N MET A 393 1.30 -25.90 1.97
CA MET A 393 0.60 -25.60 0.72
C MET A 393 1.59 -25.17 -0.37
N THR A 394 2.53 -24.29 -0.05
CA THR A 394 3.50 -23.79 -1.03
C THR A 394 4.49 -24.88 -1.46
N GLU A 395 4.93 -25.75 -0.54
CA GLU A 395 5.76 -26.92 -0.88
C GLU A 395 5.02 -27.90 -1.80
N MET A 396 3.70 -28.06 -1.64
CA MET A 396 2.87 -28.84 -2.56
C MET A 396 2.82 -28.21 -3.96
N VAL A 397 2.71 -26.89 -4.05
CA VAL A 397 2.77 -26.15 -5.32
C VAL A 397 4.15 -26.30 -5.98
N ASP A 398 5.22 -26.21 -5.19
CA ASP A 398 6.60 -26.41 -5.65
C ASP A 398 6.79 -27.81 -6.25
N ALA A 399 6.33 -28.85 -5.55
CA ALA A 399 6.42 -30.22 -6.04
C ALA A 399 5.61 -30.45 -7.33
N ALA A 400 4.46 -29.77 -7.48
CA ALA A 400 3.61 -29.90 -8.65
C ALA A 400 4.16 -29.18 -9.89
N ASN A 401 4.80 -28.03 -9.69
CA ASN A 401 5.24 -27.14 -10.78
C ASN A 401 6.76 -27.14 -11.01
N GLY A 402 7.53 -27.86 -10.19
CA GLY A 402 8.99 -27.89 -10.27
C GLY A 402 9.64 -26.55 -9.86
N THR A 403 8.99 -25.80 -8.96
CA THR A 403 9.49 -24.54 -8.43
C THR A 403 10.17 -24.72 -7.06
N SER A 404 10.73 -23.66 -6.49
CA SER A 404 11.40 -23.67 -5.18
C SER A 404 10.99 -22.47 -4.31
N ILE A 405 9.76 -21.99 -4.47
CA ILE A 405 9.21 -20.78 -3.87
C ILE A 405 9.31 -20.85 -2.34
N ALA A 406 8.89 -21.96 -1.74
CA ALA A 406 8.88 -22.11 -0.28
C ALA A 406 10.31 -22.06 0.27
N ALA A 407 11.21 -22.85 -0.32
CA ALA A 407 12.60 -22.90 0.09
C ALA A 407 13.28 -21.53 -0.05
N THR A 408 13.06 -20.83 -1.17
CA THR A 408 13.65 -19.50 -1.41
C THR A 408 13.14 -18.48 -0.39
N GLN A 409 11.84 -18.37 -0.15
CA GLN A 409 11.31 -17.39 0.80
C GLN A 409 11.70 -17.67 2.25
N LEU A 410 11.81 -18.94 2.65
CA LEU A 410 12.30 -19.31 3.98
C LEU A 410 13.79 -18.95 4.18
N THR A 411 14.56 -18.73 3.10
CA THR A 411 15.91 -18.15 3.25
C THR A 411 15.91 -16.65 3.53
N LEU A 412 14.82 -15.96 3.16
CA LEU A 412 14.65 -14.52 3.38
C LEU A 412 14.20 -14.28 4.83
N ASN A 413 13.08 -14.88 5.21
CA ASN A 413 12.54 -14.87 6.57
C ASN A 413 12.36 -16.32 7.07
N PRO A 414 13.33 -16.88 7.82
CA PRO A 414 13.24 -18.22 8.38
C PRO A 414 12.31 -18.35 9.59
N ASN A 415 11.95 -17.23 10.24
CA ASN A 415 11.06 -17.19 11.40
C ASN A 415 9.61 -16.88 11.04
N MET A 416 9.35 -16.73 9.73
CA MET A 416 8.04 -16.39 9.17
C MET A 416 6.95 -17.23 9.80
N GLY A 417 5.95 -16.53 10.34
CA GLY A 417 4.78 -17.17 10.89
C GLY A 417 3.79 -16.18 11.49
N PRO A 418 2.59 -16.66 11.86
CA PRO A 418 1.53 -15.79 12.36
C PRO A 418 1.87 -15.01 13.62
N LEU A 419 2.82 -15.49 14.45
CA LEU A 419 3.25 -14.78 15.65
C LEU A 419 4.12 -13.57 15.31
N GLU A 420 5.13 -13.75 14.47
CA GLU A 420 6.02 -12.67 14.01
C GLU A 420 5.22 -11.64 13.21
N GLY A 421 4.46 -12.09 12.20
CA GLY A 421 3.69 -11.19 11.34
C GLY A 421 2.69 -10.33 12.10
N ARG A 422 1.99 -10.89 13.09
CA ARG A 422 1.08 -10.11 13.95
C ARG A 422 1.78 -9.12 14.86
N ALA A 423 2.98 -9.43 15.36
CA ALA A 423 3.75 -8.46 16.15
C ALA A 423 4.14 -7.22 15.32
N TYR A 424 4.46 -7.41 14.04
CA TYR A 424 4.64 -6.28 13.12
C TYR A 424 3.32 -5.58 12.81
N CYS A 425 2.19 -6.28 12.69
CA CYS A 425 0.88 -5.64 12.56
C CYS A 425 0.54 -4.75 13.77
N ASP A 426 0.87 -5.19 14.99
CA ASP A 426 0.70 -4.36 16.21
C ASP A 426 1.51 -3.05 16.10
N THR A 427 2.74 -3.13 15.59
CA THR A 427 3.61 -1.96 15.35
C THR A 427 3.04 -1.04 14.27
N ILE A 428 2.62 -1.62 13.14
CA ILE A 428 2.05 -0.90 12.01
C ILE A 428 0.84 -0.09 12.46
N MET A 429 -0.09 -0.73 13.16
CA MET A 429 -1.30 -0.07 13.65
C MET A 429 -1.00 0.97 14.72
N GLY A 430 -0.14 0.64 15.68
CA GLY A 430 0.24 1.55 16.75
C GLY A 430 0.87 2.85 16.26
N TYR A 431 1.66 2.78 15.17
CA TYR A 431 2.27 3.95 14.56
C TYR A 431 1.31 4.70 13.61
N SER A 432 0.54 4.00 12.78
CA SER A 432 -0.31 4.64 11.77
C SER A 432 -1.61 5.23 12.33
N ALA A 433 -2.29 4.53 13.24
CA ALA A 433 -3.59 4.96 13.79
C ALA A 433 -3.61 6.39 14.35
N PRO A 434 -2.69 6.82 15.24
CA PRO A 434 -2.68 8.18 15.76
C PRO A 434 -2.48 9.26 14.67
N ARG A 435 -1.72 8.93 13.62
CA ARG A 435 -1.46 9.82 12.49
C ARG A 435 -2.68 9.94 11.58
N LEU A 436 -3.34 8.82 11.28
CA LEU A 436 -4.60 8.80 10.53
C LEU A 436 -5.71 9.55 11.26
N ALA A 437 -5.87 9.29 12.56
CA ALA A 437 -6.90 9.95 13.34
C ALA A 437 -6.74 11.46 13.37
N ALA A 438 -5.49 11.95 13.39
CA ALA A 438 -5.20 13.37 13.31
C ALA A 438 -5.42 13.95 11.90
N LEU A 439 -4.96 13.26 10.85
CA LEU A 439 -5.14 13.68 9.46
C LEU A 439 -6.61 13.84 9.08
N LEU A 440 -7.43 12.91 9.56
CA LEU A 440 -8.85 12.84 9.24
C LEU A 440 -9.73 13.60 10.26
N GLY A 441 -9.13 14.23 11.27
CA GLY A 441 -9.86 14.94 12.32
C GLY A 441 -10.79 14.04 13.17
N LEU A 442 -10.48 12.75 13.25
CA LEU A 442 -11.28 11.72 13.94
C LEU A 442 -11.04 11.68 15.45
N ALA A 443 -9.87 12.16 15.88
CA ALA A 443 -9.50 12.30 17.28
C ALA A 443 -8.79 13.64 17.50
N SER A 444 -8.93 14.19 18.70
CA SER A 444 -8.24 15.42 19.09
C SER A 444 -7.13 15.08 20.09
N ALA A 445 -6.04 15.85 20.10
CA ALA A 445 -5.06 15.72 21.18
C ALA A 445 -5.76 16.03 22.52
N GLY A 446 -5.79 15.06 23.43
CA GLY A 446 -6.32 15.25 24.77
C GLY A 446 -5.40 16.15 25.61
N PRO A 447 -5.86 16.67 26.77
CA PRO A 447 -4.92 17.19 27.75
C PRO A 447 -4.00 16.03 28.16
N GLY A 448 -2.77 16.05 27.63
CA GLY A 448 -1.85 14.92 27.62
C GLY A 448 -1.91 14.07 28.88
N CYS A 449 -2.08 12.76 28.70
CA CYS A 449 -2.01 11.82 29.80
C CYS A 449 -0.64 11.95 30.47
N THR A 450 -0.64 12.12 31.80
CA THR A 450 0.60 12.14 32.61
C THR A 450 1.20 10.74 32.80
N ASP A 451 0.77 9.78 31.99
CA ASP A 451 1.12 8.37 32.07
C ASP A 451 1.82 7.99 30.76
N SER A 452 3.01 7.41 30.86
CA SER A 452 3.84 7.04 29.71
C SER A 452 3.19 5.97 28.82
N ASP A 453 2.14 5.32 29.31
CA ASP A 453 1.53 4.14 28.70
C ASP A 453 0.11 4.42 28.16
N ALA A 454 -0.45 5.63 28.38
CA ALA A 454 -1.80 6.00 27.96
C ALA A 454 -1.80 7.09 26.88
N CYS A 455 -2.51 6.86 25.77
CA CYS A 455 -2.48 7.66 24.55
C CYS A 455 -2.80 9.16 24.74
N ASN A 456 -2.12 10.01 23.97
CA ASN A 456 -2.28 11.47 23.92
C ASN A 456 -3.58 11.97 23.23
N TYR A 457 -4.56 11.09 23.03
CA TYR A 457 -5.70 11.36 22.15
C TYR A 457 -7.02 11.14 22.89
N ASN A 458 -7.94 12.09 22.69
CA ASN A 458 -9.34 12.06 23.15
C ASN A 458 -10.28 11.90 21.96
#